data_AF-A0A1E1WH66-F1
#
_entry.id   AF-A0A1E1WH66-F1
#
_cell.length_a   1.000
_cell.length_b   1.000
_cell.length_c   1.000
_cell.angle_alpha   90.00
_cell.angle_beta   90.00
_cell.angle_gamma   90.00
#
_symmetry.space_group_name_H-M   'P 1'
#
loop_
_entity.id
_entity.type
_entity.pdbx_description
1 polymer ?
#
loop_
_entity_poly.entity_id
_entity_poly.type
_entity_poly.pdbx_seq_one_letter_code
_entity_poly.pdbx_strand_id
1 'polypeptide(L)'
;EEEGRPRFHVRAQDETKQEMSAPTPRAAWATVLDTVAALREGRGEEGVLKLWNNYVTGEDLFGLTEPAVVRVLESLPGIETLTDYRFKFGRSALLEGGLAVNP
;
A
#
# COMPACT_ATOMS: atom_id res chain seq x y z
N GLU A 1 -9.77 10.61 -1.17
CA GLU A 1 -9.53 11.19 -2.51
C GLU A 1 -9.62 12.70 -2.40
N GLU A 2 -8.81 13.43 -3.14
CA GLU A 2 -8.81 14.88 -3.19
C GLU A 2 -8.51 15.30 -4.63
N GLU A 3 -9.41 16.06 -5.25
CA GLU A 3 -9.27 16.55 -6.63
C GLU A 3 -9.00 15.44 -7.68
N GLY A 4 -9.66 14.29 -7.55
CA GLY A 4 -9.45 13.16 -8.48
C GLY A 4 -8.15 12.38 -8.24
N ARG A 5 -7.43 12.69 -7.16
CA ARG A 5 -6.16 12.03 -6.80
C ARG A 5 -6.29 11.23 -5.50
N PRO A 6 -5.54 10.13 -5.37
CA PRO A 6 -5.53 9.35 -4.15
C PRO A 6 -5.02 10.20 -2.98
N ARG A 7 -5.61 9.98 -1.81
CA ARG A 7 -5.15 10.54 -0.54
C ARG A 7 -5.06 9.41 0.46
N PHE A 8 -3.93 9.30 1.14
CA PHE A 8 -3.61 8.23 2.07
C PHE A 8 -3.81 8.74 3.49
N HIS A 9 -4.42 7.93 4.35
CA HIS A 9 -4.75 8.28 5.73
C HIS A 9 -4.17 7.22 6.67
N VAL A 10 -3.53 7.67 7.75
CA VAL A 10 -2.99 6.82 8.82
C VAL A 10 -3.53 7.33 10.15
N ARG A 11 -4.17 6.42 10.89
CA ARG A 11 -4.75 6.70 12.21
C ARG A 11 -4.38 5.59 13.19
N ALA A 12 -3.76 5.96 14.30
CA ALA A 12 -3.55 5.03 15.41
C ALA A 12 -4.91 4.68 16.03
N GLN A 13 -5.14 3.40 16.34
CA GLN A 13 -6.40 2.96 16.96
C GLN A 13 -6.44 3.26 18.47
N ASP A 14 -5.28 3.24 19.12
CA ASP A 14 -5.16 3.28 20.59
C ASP A 14 -5.13 4.70 21.16
N GLU A 15 -4.99 5.72 20.32
CA GLU A 15 -4.86 7.12 20.73
C GLU A 15 -5.86 8.01 19.98
N THR A 16 -6.31 9.08 20.63
CA THR A 16 -7.04 10.19 19.99
C THR A 16 -6.16 11.07 19.10
N LYS A 17 -4.95 10.59 18.74
CA LYS A 17 -4.02 11.34 17.89
C LYS A 17 -4.66 11.68 16.56
N GLN A 18 -4.26 12.83 16.05
CA GLN A 18 -4.73 13.36 14.79
C GLN A 18 -4.38 12.41 13.64
N GLU A 19 -5.37 12.12 12.80
CA GLU A 19 -5.17 11.39 11.56
C GLU A 19 -4.16 12.13 10.68
N MET A 20 -3.15 11.42 10.19
CA MET A 20 -2.19 11.94 9.24
C MET A 20 -2.70 11.63 7.85
N SER A 21 -2.74 12.63 6.97
CA SER A 21 -3.12 12.42 5.58
C SER A 21 -2.16 13.11 4.61
N ALA A 22 -1.86 12.43 3.51
CA ALA A 22 -0.90 12.88 2.52
C ALA A 22 -1.21 12.31 1.12
N PRO A 23 -0.69 12.93 0.05
CA PRO A 23 -0.91 12.45 -1.32
C PRO A 23 -0.13 11.18 -1.68
N THR A 24 0.84 10.76 -0.87
CA THR A 24 1.63 9.54 -1.11
C THR A 24 1.67 8.64 0.12
N PRO A 25 1.81 7.30 -0.05
CA PRO A 25 1.88 6.35 1.06
C PRO A 25 3.02 6.68 2.03
N ARG A 26 4.21 6.97 1.47
CA ARG A 26 5.40 7.33 2.26
C ARG A 26 5.17 8.56 3.11
N ALA A 27 4.58 9.62 2.55
CA ALA A 27 4.35 10.85 3.29
C ALA A 27 3.32 10.67 4.41
N ALA A 28 2.30 9.82 4.23
CA ALA A 28 1.29 9.56 5.26
C ALA A 28 1.89 8.83 6.48
N TRP A 29 2.91 8.00 6.28
CA TRP A 29 3.62 7.29 7.35
C TRP A 29 4.80 8.05 7.96
N ALA A 30 5.29 9.12 7.32
CA ALA A 30 6.53 9.81 7.70
C ALA A 30 6.56 10.19 9.19
N THR A 31 5.55 10.89 9.68
CA THR A 31 5.47 11.33 11.09
C THR A 31 5.51 10.17 12.08
N VAL A 32 4.83 9.06 11.77
CA VAL A 32 4.84 7.87 12.63
C VAL A 32 6.22 7.25 12.66
N LEU A 33 6.84 7.08 11.49
CA LEU A 33 8.17 6.49 11.36
C LEU A 33 9.23 7.35 12.06
N ASP A 34 9.17 8.68 11.91
CA ASP A 34 10.07 9.61 12.59
C ASP A 34 9.90 9.54 14.12
N THR A 35 8.65 9.48 14.60
CA THR A 35 8.36 9.33 16.04
C THR A 35 8.90 8.01 16.58
N VAL A 36 8.71 6.91 15.85
CA VAL A 36 9.22 5.58 16.21
C VAL A 36 10.75 5.56 16.21
N ALA A 37 11.38 6.21 15.22
CA ALA A 37 12.84 6.31 15.13
C ALA A 37 13.40 7.08 16.34
N ALA A 38 12.84 8.25 16.66
CA ALA A 38 13.25 9.06 17.81
C ALA A 38 13.10 8.30 19.14
N LEU A 39 12.00 7.58 19.33
CA LEU A 39 11.77 6.77 20.53
C LEU A 39 12.78 5.63 20.67
N ARG A 40 13.21 5.03 19.56
CA ARG A 40 14.23 3.97 19.57
C ARG A 40 15.63 4.53 19.85
N GLU A 41 15.96 5.69 19.31
CA GLU A 41 17.24 6.38 19.60
C GLU A 41 17.35 6.80 21.06
N GLY A 42 16.27 7.34 21.64
CA GLY A 42 16.26 7.79 23.03
C GLY A 42 16.33 6.67 24.08
N ARG A 43 16.05 5.41 23.71
CA ARG A 43 16.07 4.26 24.64
C ARG A 43 17.45 3.65 24.85
N GLY A 44 18.45 4.00 24.05
CA GLY A 44 19.83 3.53 24.25
C GLY A 44 20.04 2.01 24.23
N GLU A 45 19.07 1.24 23.74
CA GLU A 45 19.14 -0.22 23.69
C GLU A 45 20.14 -0.67 22.62
N GLU A 46 21.30 -1.17 23.05
CA GLU A 46 22.25 -1.87 22.20
C GLU A 46 21.57 -3.13 21.62
N GLY A 47 21.23 -3.09 20.33
CA GLY A 47 20.65 -4.24 19.61
C GLY A 47 19.39 -3.95 18.81
N VAL A 48 18.79 -2.74 18.93
CA VAL A 48 17.65 -2.38 18.07
C VAL A 48 18.16 -2.15 16.64
N LEU A 49 17.83 -3.10 15.75
CA LEU A 49 18.17 -3.03 14.33
C LEU A 49 17.56 -1.76 13.72
N LYS A 50 18.42 -0.79 13.37
CA LYS A 50 18.05 0.46 12.67
C LYS A 50 17.66 0.26 11.19
N LEU A 51 17.51 -0.98 10.74
CA LEU A 51 17.28 -1.35 9.33
C LEU A 51 15.88 -0.96 8.82
N TRP A 52 14.96 -0.54 9.70
CA TRP A 52 13.54 -0.33 9.36
C TRP A 52 13.31 0.73 8.26
N ASN A 53 14.14 1.76 8.15
CA ASN A 53 13.95 2.81 7.13
C ASN A 53 14.44 2.44 5.72
N ASN A 54 15.26 1.38 5.58
CA ASN A 54 15.90 1.07 4.29
C ASN A 54 15.18 0.00 3.48
N TYR A 55 14.37 -0.86 4.12
CA TYR A 55 13.76 -2.02 3.46
C TYR A 55 12.23 -2.01 3.41
N VAL A 56 11.58 -1.14 4.18
CA VAL A 56 10.11 -1.03 4.20
C VAL A 56 9.68 0.29 3.58
N THR A 57 8.88 0.21 2.51
CA THR A 57 8.31 1.37 1.82
C THR A 57 6.95 1.77 2.42
N GLY A 58 6.43 2.94 2.04
CA GLY A 58 5.10 3.34 2.49
C GLY A 58 4.01 2.41 1.94
N GLU A 59 4.19 1.96 0.70
CA GLU A 59 3.33 1.00 0.01
C GLU A 59 3.27 -0.33 0.77
N ASP A 60 4.41 -0.81 1.28
CA ASP A 60 4.48 -2.02 2.10
C ASP A 60 3.69 -1.85 3.41
N LEU A 61 3.81 -0.69 4.08
CA LEU A 61 3.07 -0.40 5.32
C LEU A 61 1.55 -0.32 5.11
N PHE A 62 1.11 0.04 3.91
CA PHE A 62 -0.30 -0.03 3.51
C PHE A 62 -0.71 -1.43 2.98
N GLY A 63 0.22 -2.37 2.85
CA GLY A 63 -0.02 -3.71 2.28
C GLY A 63 -0.27 -3.72 0.78
N LEU A 64 0.03 -2.62 0.05
CA LEU A 64 -0.25 -2.51 -1.38
C LEU A 64 0.66 -3.38 -2.25
N THR A 65 1.75 -3.88 -1.68
CA THR A 65 2.68 -4.81 -2.33
C THR A 65 2.33 -6.27 -2.06
N GLU A 66 1.42 -6.54 -1.11
CA GLU A 66 1.03 -7.90 -0.73
C GLU A 66 0.34 -8.63 -1.90
N PRO A 67 0.81 -9.83 -2.30
CA PRO A 67 0.26 -10.56 -3.43
C PRO A 67 -1.25 -10.76 -3.37
N ALA A 68 -1.80 -10.99 -2.17
CA ALA A 68 -3.23 -11.18 -1.98
C ALA A 68 -4.01 -9.88 -2.26
N VAL A 69 -3.51 -8.73 -1.80
CA VAL A 69 -4.13 -7.42 -2.04
C VAL A 69 -4.06 -7.07 -3.53
N VAL A 70 -2.90 -7.25 -4.15
CA VAL A 70 -2.73 -6.99 -5.60
C VAL A 70 -3.69 -7.84 -6.43
N ARG A 71 -3.84 -9.13 -6.11
CA ARG A 71 -4.79 -10.01 -6.82
C ARG A 71 -6.23 -9.53 -6.70
N VAL A 72 -6.63 -9.04 -5.52
CA VAL A 72 -7.96 -8.48 -5.31
C VAL A 72 -8.14 -7.18 -6.10
N LEU A 73 -7.15 -6.29 -6.11
CA LEU A 73 -7.21 -5.05 -6.90
C LEU A 73 -7.29 -5.33 -8.40
N GLU A 74 -6.49 -6.27 -8.90
CA GLU A 74 -6.46 -6.67 -10.32
C GLU A 74 -7.73 -7.44 -10.75
N SER A 75 -8.57 -7.88 -9.83
CA SER A 75 -9.86 -8.50 -10.14
C SER A 75 -11.04 -7.53 -10.12
N LEU A 76 -10.85 -6.27 -9.71
CA LEU A 76 -11.91 -5.28 -9.67
C LEU A 76 -12.34 -4.83 -11.08
N PRO A 77 -13.64 -4.58 -11.31
CA PRO A 77 -14.11 -4.08 -12.59
C PRO A 77 -13.58 -2.67 -12.87
N GLY A 78 -13.24 -2.38 -14.13
CA GLY A 78 -12.73 -1.08 -14.56
C GLY A 78 -11.21 -0.94 -14.43
N ILE A 79 -10.52 -1.91 -13.82
CA ILE A 79 -9.06 -1.92 -13.73
C ILE A 79 -8.41 -1.99 -15.12
N GLU A 80 -9.10 -2.55 -16.11
CA GLU A 80 -8.70 -2.62 -17.51
C GLU A 80 -8.61 -1.26 -18.20
N THR A 81 -9.21 -0.21 -17.61
CA THR A 81 -9.14 1.16 -18.15
C THR A 81 -7.83 1.86 -17.78
N LEU A 82 -7.05 1.32 -16.84
CA LEU A 82 -5.76 1.87 -16.42
C LEU A 82 -4.68 1.56 -17.47
N THR A 83 -4.49 2.48 -18.41
CA THR A 83 -3.56 2.31 -19.54
C THR A 83 -2.08 2.28 -19.17
N ASP A 84 -1.72 2.82 -18.00
CA ASP A 84 -0.36 2.92 -17.48
C ASP A 84 -0.06 1.89 -16.38
N TYR A 85 -1.03 1.04 -16.03
CA TYR A 85 -0.86 -0.01 -15.03
C TYR A 85 -0.32 -1.31 -15.65
N ARG A 86 0.66 -1.93 -14.98
CA ARG A 86 1.22 -3.22 -15.38
C ARG A 86 0.72 -4.33 -14.45
N PHE A 87 -0.15 -5.18 -14.98
CA PHE A 87 -0.69 -6.34 -14.27
C PHE A 87 0.40 -7.36 -13.91
N LYS A 88 0.37 -7.85 -12.68
CA LYS A 88 1.28 -8.87 -12.13
C LYS A 88 0.69 -10.28 -12.19
N PHE A 89 -0.62 -10.43 -11.97
CA PHE A 89 -1.30 -11.71 -11.96
C PHE A 89 -2.21 -11.92 -13.19
N GLY A 90 -2.45 -10.85 -13.96
CA GLY A 90 -3.28 -10.90 -15.16
C GLY A 90 -4.74 -11.15 -14.81
N ARG A 91 -5.57 -11.38 -15.84
CA ARG A 91 -6.97 -11.74 -15.65
C ARG A 91 -7.08 -13.16 -15.09
N SER A 92 -8.07 -13.42 -14.24
CA SER A 92 -8.53 -14.79 -14.04
C SER A 92 -9.00 -15.34 -15.39
N ALA A 93 -8.40 -16.43 -15.86
CA ALA A 93 -8.72 -17.09 -17.13
C ALA A 93 -10.20 -17.51 -17.25
N LEU A 94 -10.97 -17.46 -16.15
CA LEU A 94 -12.41 -17.76 -16.12
C LEU A 94 -13.27 -16.69 -16.83
N LEU A 95 -12.73 -15.53 -17.19
CA LEU A 95 -13.45 -14.45 -17.88
C LEU A 95 -13.16 -14.38 -19.40
N GLU A 96 -12.24 -15.21 -19.93
CA GLU A 96 -11.92 -15.27 -21.38
C GLU A 96 -12.59 -16.46 -22.10
N GLY A 97 -13.70 -16.97 -21.54
CA GLY A 97 -14.55 -17.94 -22.22
C GLY A 97 -15.46 -17.28 -23.27
N GLY A 98 -14.89 -16.63 -24.29
CA GLY A 98 -15.63 -16.39 -25.53
C GLY A 98 -16.09 -17.74 -26.07
N LEU A 99 -17.40 -17.88 -26.37
CA LEU A 99 -18.00 -19.11 -26.90
C LEU A 99 -17.09 -19.76 -27.93
N ALA A 100 -16.53 -20.92 -27.60
CA ALA A 100 -15.81 -21.74 -28.56
C ALA A 100 -16.80 -22.15 -29.63
N VAL A 101 -16.69 -21.56 -30.82
CA VAL A 101 -17.42 -22.03 -32.00
C VAL A 101 -16.80 -23.36 -32.37
N ASN A 102 -17.48 -24.45 -32.02
CA ASN A 102 -17.11 -25.79 -32.43
C ASN A 102 -17.35 -25.90 -33.96
N PRO A 103 -16.36 -26.32 -34.77
CA PRO A 103 -16.56 -26.57 -36.20
C PRO A 103 -17.59 -27.67 -36.48
#